data_AF-I1E459-F1
#
_entry.id   AF-I1E459-F1
#
_cell.length_a   1.000
_cell.length_b   1.000
_cell.length_c   1.000
_cell.angle_alpha   90.00
_cell.angle_beta   90.00
_cell.angle_gamma   90.00
#
_symmetry.space_group_name_H-M   'P 1'
#
loop_
_entity.id
_entity.type
_entity.pdbx_description
1 polymer ?
#
loop_
_entity_poly.entity_id
_entity_poly.type
_entity_poly.pdbx_seq_one_letter_code
_entity_poly.pdbx_strand_id
1 'polypeptide(L)'
;MYALLAILMLWGALAYGPMSALYVELFPARIRYTSINIPYNIGAAIFGGLAPFIATAISIKTGNVYAGLWYPIIVGGIAVVVAMFFMRETKDVDVSL
;
A
#
# COMPACT_ATOMS: atom_id res chain seq x y z
N MET A 1 1.29 16.97 20.19
CA MET A 1 0.88 15.56 19.99
C MET A 1 -0.33 15.46 19.06
N TYR A 2 -1.50 15.98 19.44
CA TYR A 2 -2.73 15.88 18.61
C TYR A 2 -2.61 16.46 17.20
N ALA A 3 -1.94 17.62 17.03
CA ALA A 3 -1.73 18.21 15.70
C ALA A 3 -0.88 17.32 14.77
N LEU A 4 0.16 16.66 15.31
CA LEU A 4 0.99 15.74 14.55
C LEU A 4 0.19 14.51 14.11
N LEU A 5 -0.60 13.92 15.02
CA LEU A 5 -1.48 12.80 14.70
C LEU A 5 -2.52 13.17 13.64
N ALA A 6 -3.10 14.38 13.74
CA ALA A 6 -4.05 14.87 12.75
C ALA A 6 -3.41 15.00 11.36
N ILE A 7 -2.19 15.54 11.26
CA ILE A 7 -1.46 15.64 9.99
C ILE A 7 -1.18 14.26 9.40
N LEU A 8 -0.71 13.31 10.21
CA LEU A 8 -0.44 11.94 9.76
C LEU A 8 -1.71 11.23 9.27
N MET A 9 -2.83 11.42 9.97
CA MET A 9 -4.12 10.88 9.56
C MET A 9 -4.64 11.51 8.26
N LEU A 10 -4.46 12.82 8.09
CA LEU A 10 -4.80 13.51 6.84
C LEU A 10 -4.00 12.97 5.67
N TRP A 11 -2.69 12.78 5.83
CA TRP A 11 -1.85 12.15 4.80
C TRP A 11 -2.30 10.73 4.47
N GLY A 12 -2.65 9.93 5.49
CA GLY A 12 -3.24 8.61 5.29
C GLY A 12 -4.53 8.69 4.47
N ALA A 13 -5.47 9.54 4.88
CA ALA A 13 -6.75 9.70 4.20
C ALA A 13 -6.62 10.09 2.72
N LEU A 14 -5.67 11.00 2.41
CA LEU A 14 -5.39 11.39 1.02
C LEU A 14 -4.84 10.24 0.17
N ALA A 15 -4.13 9.28 0.75
CA ALA A 15 -3.66 8.10 0.04
C ALA A 15 -4.79 7.05 -0.16
N TYR A 16 -5.65 6.85 0.84
CA TYR A 16 -6.72 5.86 0.77
C TYR A 16 -7.89 6.28 -0.14
N GLY A 17 -8.15 7.58 -0.29
CA GLY A 17 -9.22 8.09 -1.16
C GLY A 17 -9.09 7.62 -2.62
N PRO A 18 -8.00 7.95 -3.33
CA PRO A 18 -7.75 7.51 -4.71
C PRO A 18 -7.71 5.98 -4.85
N MET A 19 -7.18 5.27 -3.86
CA MET A 19 -7.11 3.81 -3.87
C MET A 19 -8.49 3.17 -3.96
N SER A 20 -9.48 3.73 -3.24
CA SER A 20 -10.86 3.24 -3.28
C SER A 20 -11.54 3.44 -4.65
N ALA A 21 -11.24 4.54 -5.34
CA ALA A 21 -11.75 4.81 -6.68
C ALA A 21 -11.14 3.86 -7.73
N LEU A 22 -9.82 3.67 -7.69
CA LEU A 22 -9.10 2.76 -8.60
C LEU A 22 -9.62 1.32 -8.53
N TYR A 23 -9.96 0.83 -7.33
CA TYR A 23 -10.53 -0.51 -7.18
C TYR A 23 -11.89 -0.69 -7.85
N VAL A 24 -12.67 0.39 -7.97
CA VAL A 24 -13.97 0.37 -8.66
C VAL A 24 -13.78 0.30 -10.17
N GLU A 25 -12.75 0.94 -10.70
CA GLU A 25 -12.43 0.95 -12.13
C GLU A 25 -11.71 -0.31 -12.61
N LEU A 26 -10.92 -0.96 -11.75
CA LEU A 26 -10.11 -2.13 -12.12
C LEU A 26 -10.91 -3.45 -12.14
N PHE A 27 -11.99 -3.54 -11.36
CA PHE A 27 -12.70 -4.81 -11.15
C PHE A 27 -14.22 -4.69 -11.41
N PRO A 28 -14.83 -5.65 -12.14
CA PRO A 28 -16.28 -5.74 -12.32
C PRO A 28 -17.01 -5.87 -10.98
N ALA A 29 -18.18 -5.25 -10.87
CA ALA A 29 -18.94 -5.13 -9.62
C ALA A 29 -19.20 -6.49 -8.94
N ARG A 30 -19.46 -7.55 -9.73
CA ARG A 30 -19.80 -8.89 -9.23
C ARG A 30 -18.65 -9.62 -8.49
N ILE A 31 -17.38 -9.32 -8.82
CA ILE A 31 -16.20 -9.98 -8.20
C ILE A 31 -15.34 -9.01 -7.38
N ARG A 32 -15.63 -7.72 -7.44
CA ARG A 32 -14.82 -6.64 -6.85
C ARG A 32 -14.42 -6.90 -5.41
N TYR A 33 -15.35 -7.30 -4.54
CA TYR A 33 -15.06 -7.52 -3.12
C TYR A 33 -14.02 -8.62 -2.89
N THR A 34 -14.17 -9.75 -3.58
CA THR A 34 -13.24 -10.89 -3.48
C THR A 34 -11.90 -10.57 -4.13
N SER A 35 -11.92 -9.94 -5.31
CA SER A 35 -10.73 -9.59 -6.07
C SER A 35 -9.87 -8.51 -5.40
N ILE A 36 -10.45 -7.59 -4.64
CA ILE A 36 -9.69 -6.60 -3.85
C ILE A 36 -9.14 -7.25 -2.58
N ASN A 37 -9.96 -8.02 -1.86
CA ASN A 37 -9.57 -8.56 -0.56
C ASN A 37 -8.39 -9.54 -0.64
N ILE A 38 -8.34 -10.40 -1.66
CA ILE A 38 -7.27 -11.40 -1.80
C ILE A 38 -5.87 -10.75 -1.84
N PRO A 39 -5.55 -9.89 -2.83
CA PRO A 39 -4.25 -9.24 -2.90
C PRO A 39 -4.02 -8.30 -1.72
N TYR A 40 -5.06 -7.62 -1.21
CA TYR A 40 -4.93 -6.74 -0.05
C TYR A 40 -4.49 -7.50 1.21
N ASN A 41 -5.16 -8.60 1.54
CA ASN A 41 -4.84 -9.37 2.74
C ASN A 41 -3.51 -10.12 2.60
N ILE A 42 -3.20 -10.68 1.43
CA ILE A 42 -1.93 -11.36 1.19
C ILE A 42 -0.77 -10.34 1.26
N GLY A 43 -0.91 -9.20 0.59
CA GLY A 43 0.08 -8.14 0.61
C GLY A 43 0.29 -7.59 2.02
N ALA A 44 -0.79 -7.33 2.75
CA ALA A 44 -0.72 -6.86 4.13
C ALA A 44 -0.07 -7.89 5.05
N ALA A 45 -0.38 -9.19 4.91
CA ALA A 45 0.20 -10.25 5.72
C ALA A 45 1.71 -10.39 5.48
N ILE A 46 2.15 -10.37 4.22
CA ILE A 46 3.56 -10.56 3.87
C ILE A 46 4.36 -9.27 4.15
N PHE A 47 3.98 -8.16 3.53
CA PHE A 47 4.80 -6.95 3.60
C PHE A 47 4.58 -6.17 4.89
N GLY A 48 3.34 -6.12 5.38
CA GLY A 48 2.98 -5.45 6.63
C GLY A 48 3.29 -6.30 7.87
N GLY A 49 2.92 -7.59 7.85
CA GLY A 49 3.13 -8.50 8.98
C GLY A 49 4.60 -8.74 9.30
N LEU A 50 5.47 -8.82 8.28
CA LEU A 50 6.93 -8.96 8.47
C LEU A 50 7.64 -7.62 8.73
N ALA A 51 6.97 -6.48 8.52
CA ALA A 51 7.56 -5.16 8.70
C ALA A 51 8.22 -4.95 10.07
N PRO A 52 7.55 -5.20 11.22
CA PRO A 52 8.18 -4.99 12.52
C PRO A 52 9.37 -5.93 12.76
N PHE A 53 9.30 -7.17 12.28
CA PHE A 53 10.38 -8.14 12.41
C PHE A 53 11.62 -7.69 11.62
N ILE A 54 11.45 -7.35 10.34
CA ILE A 54 12.55 -6.93 9.46
C ILE A 54 13.10 -5.58 9.90
N ALA A 55 12.24 -4.59 10.20
CA ALA A 55 12.66 -3.27 10.65
C ALA A 55 13.48 -3.37 11.94
N THR A 56 13.05 -4.18 12.90
CA THR A 56 13.78 -4.39 14.15
C THR A 56 15.11 -5.10 13.91
N ALA A 57 15.14 -6.15 13.08
CA ALA A 57 16.37 -6.85 12.74
C ALA A 57 17.41 -5.92 12.07
N ILE A 58 16.98 -5.04 11.16
CA ILE A 58 17.84 -4.03 10.52
C ILE A 58 18.36 -3.05 11.58
N SER A 59 17.50 -2.54 12.45
CA SER A 59 17.89 -1.57 13.48
C SER A 59 18.89 -2.17 14.49
N ILE A 60 18.70 -3.43 14.91
CA ILE A 60 19.65 -4.14 15.79
C ILE A 60 20.99 -4.33 15.10
N LYS A 61 21.00 -4.81 13.85
CA LYS A 61 22.24 -5.08 13.10
C LYS A 61 23.04 -3.82 12.81
N THR A 62 22.36 -2.71 12.54
CA THR A 62 23.00 -1.43 12.17
C THR A 62 23.35 -0.57 13.40
N GLY A 63 22.77 -0.89 14.57
CA GLY A 63 22.85 -0.05 15.77
C GLY A 63 22.10 1.28 15.67
N ASN A 64 21.35 1.50 14.58
CA ASN A 64 20.60 2.72 14.30
C ASN A 64 19.10 2.42 14.26
N VAL A 65 18.36 3.03 15.19
CA VAL A 65 16.90 2.85 15.31
C VAL A 65 16.11 3.27 14.07
N TYR A 66 16.65 4.20 13.28
CA TYR A 66 16.01 4.69 12.05
C TYR A 66 16.29 3.82 10.83
N ALA A 67 17.26 2.89 10.90
CA ALA A 67 17.62 2.07 9.76
C ALA A 67 16.46 1.17 9.29
N GLY A 68 15.60 0.71 10.21
CA GLY A 68 14.39 -0.04 9.89
C GLY A 68 13.37 0.71 9.03
N LEU A 69 13.40 2.06 9.00
CA LEU A 69 12.50 2.87 8.16
C LEU A 69 12.78 2.69 6.66
N TRP A 70 13.96 2.19 6.29
CA TRP A 70 14.28 1.90 4.89
C TRP A 70 13.45 0.74 4.32
N TYR A 71 12.98 -0.19 5.17
CA TYR A 71 12.17 -1.31 4.71
C TYR A 71 10.88 -0.87 3.99
N PRO A 72 9.96 -0.10 4.61
CA PRO A 72 8.75 0.35 3.93
C PRO A 72 9.04 1.29 2.76
N ILE A 73 10.12 2.09 2.82
CA ILE A 73 10.52 2.98 1.71
C ILE A 73 10.91 2.16 0.48
N ILE A 74 11.74 1.13 0.64
CA ILE A 74 12.20 0.27 -0.47
C ILE A 74 11.03 -0.54 -1.02
N VAL A 75 10.24 -1.17 -0.16
CA VAL A 75 9.07 -1.97 -0.59
C VAL A 75 8.06 -1.09 -1.33
N GLY A 76 7.76 0.10 -0.80
CA GLY A 76 6.89 1.07 -1.46
C GLY A 76 7.46 1.57 -2.79
N GLY A 77 8.76 1.84 -2.85
CA GLY A 77 9.45 2.23 -4.09
C GLY A 77 9.36 1.15 -5.17
N ILE A 78 9.58 -0.12 -4.81
CA ILE A 78 9.39 -1.26 -5.72
C ILE A 78 7.94 -1.33 -6.19
N ALA A 79 6.97 -1.16 -5.28
CA ALA A 79 5.55 -1.17 -5.64
C ALA A 79 5.19 -0.07 -6.63
N VAL A 80 5.74 1.14 -6.49
CA VAL A 80 5.56 2.24 -7.44
C VAL A 80 6.16 1.89 -8.81
N VAL A 81 7.38 1.35 -8.84
CA VAL A 81 8.03 0.93 -10.09
C VAL A 81 7.19 -0.14 -10.80
N VAL A 82 6.74 -1.16 -10.06
CA VAL A 82 5.88 -2.21 -10.61
C VAL A 82 4.56 -1.62 -11.11
N ALA A 83 3.91 -0.74 -10.34
CA ALA A 83 2.66 -0.10 -10.74
C ALA A 83 2.83 0.71 -12.03
N MET A 84 3.94 1.45 -12.20
CA MET A 84 4.20 2.22 -13.42
C MET A 84 4.31 1.36 -14.68
N PHE A 85 4.82 0.13 -14.58
CA PHE A 85 4.96 -0.76 -15.73
C PHE A 85 3.73 -1.65 -15.98
N PHE A 86 2.99 -2.01 -14.93
CA PHE A 86 1.93 -3.03 -15.01
C PHE A 86 0.51 -2.49 -14.83
N MET A 87 0.30 -1.31 -14.21
CA MET A 87 -1.03 -0.70 -14.19
C MET A 87 -1.37 -0.16 -15.57
N ARG A 88 -2.48 -0.64 -16.13
CA ARG A 88 -3.10 -0.08 -17.33
C ARG A 88 -3.97 1.11 -16.95
N GLU A 89 -3.99 2.10 -17.82
CA GLU A 89 -4.93 3.22 -17.75
C GLU A 89 -6.37 2.71 -17.82
N THR A 90 -7.20 3.11 -16.85
CA THR A 90 -8.59 2.65 -16.69
C THR A 90 -9.63 3.64 -17.20
N LYS A 91 -9.23 4.87 -17.56
CA LYS A 91 -10.12 5.96 -17.97
C LYS A 91 -11.17 5.60 -19.04
N ASP A 92 -10.83 4.73 -19.99
CA ASP A 92 -11.70 4.39 -21.13
C ASP A 92 -12.25 2.95 -21.07
N VAL A 93 -12.12 2.26 -19.93
CA VAL A 93 -12.52 0.84 -19.79
C VAL A 93 -13.84 0.75 -19.03
N ASP A 94 -14.91 0.40 -19.74
CA ASP A 94 -16.23 0.21 -19.14
C ASP A 94 -16.33 -1.15 -18.44
N VAL A 95 -16.28 -1.14 -17.10
CA VAL A 95 -16.32 -2.33 -16.24
C VAL A 95 -17.68 -2.56 -15.57
N SER A 96 -18.74 -1.86 -16.01
CA SER A 96 -20.07 -1.86 -15.37
C SER A 96 -20.98 -3.05 -15.71
N LEU A 97 -20.43 -4.19 -16.14
CA LEU A 97 -21.19 -5.42 -16.45
C LEU A 97 -21.21 -6.45 -15.30
#